data_AF-A0A3E1RCS1-F1
#
_entry.id   AF-A0A3E1RCS1-F1
#
_cell.length_a   1.000
_cell.length_b   1.000
_cell.length_c   1.000
_cell.angle_alpha   90.00
_cell.angle_beta   90.00
_cell.angle_gamma   90.00
#
_symmetry.space_group_name_H-M   'P 1'
#
loop_
_entity.id
_entity.type
_entity.pdbx_description
1 polymer ?
#
loop_
_entity_poly.entity_id
_entity_poly.type
_entity_poly.pdbx_seq_one_letter_code
_entity_poly.pdbx_strand_id
1 'polypeptide(L)'
;MEKLTSTDKSAVIRSLSEAIQDIVFFKNPNGEYLFANHAFERLYGYTLEQIMGKSDYEFLVKDEADYFAGRDKDAMEAGEPTRSEAWQVNELTGAQECYETIKTPVFSEDGQLIGLVGVVKNVTKIKQAEEVLRSQKVSD
;
A
#
# COMPACT_ATOMS: atom_id res chain seq x y z
N MET A 1 0.98 31.73 13.84
CA MET A 1 0.76 30.31 13.53
C MET A 1 1.89 29.54 14.17
N GLU A 2 1.65 28.86 15.29
CA GLU A 2 2.60 27.88 15.81
C GLU A 2 2.73 26.75 14.79
N LYS A 3 3.96 26.47 14.34
CA LYS A 3 4.25 25.31 13.52
C LYS A 3 4.38 24.10 14.44
N LEU A 4 3.79 22.97 14.04
CA LEU A 4 3.92 21.67 14.74
C LEU A 4 5.40 21.32 14.92
N THR A 5 5.77 20.86 16.12
CA THR A 5 7.11 20.33 16.39
C THR A 5 7.32 19.01 15.63
N SER A 6 8.56 18.52 15.54
CA SER A 6 8.84 17.24 14.87
C SER A 6 8.08 16.07 15.52
N THR A 7 7.94 16.09 16.85
CA THR A 7 7.18 15.08 17.59
C THR A 7 5.69 15.16 17.28
N ASP A 8 5.13 16.38 17.23
CA ASP A 8 3.72 16.56 16.91
C ASP A 8 3.39 16.14 15.48
N LYS A 9 4.30 16.40 14.53
CA LYS A 9 4.15 15.94 13.14
C LYS A 9 4.08 14.41 13.05
N SER A 10 4.95 13.70 13.76
CA SER A 10 4.92 12.23 13.79
C SER A 10 3.62 11.69 14.39
N ALA A 11 3.11 12.33 15.45
CA ALA A 11 1.82 11.96 16.05
C ALA A 11 0.64 12.22 15.10
N VAL A 12 0.67 13.32 14.35
CA VAL A 12 -0.33 13.65 13.33
C VAL A 12 -0.28 12.64 12.17
N ILE A 13 0.91 12.31 11.65
CA ILE A 13 1.05 11.34 10.55
C ILE A 13 0.49 9.98 10.96
N ARG A 14 0.80 9.52 12.17
CA ARG A 14 0.24 8.27 12.71
C ARG A 14 -1.28 8.35 12.85
N SER A 15 -1.81 9.43 13.41
CA SER A 15 -3.27 9.58 13.55
C SER A 15 -3.98 9.62 12.19
N LEU A 16 -3.38 10.28 11.19
CA LEU A 16 -3.92 10.35 9.84
C LEU A 16 -3.89 8.98 9.15
N SER A 17 -2.79 8.22 9.27
CA SER A 17 -2.72 6.89 8.69
C SER A 17 -3.70 5.91 9.33
N GLU A 18 -3.92 6.01 10.64
CA GLU A 18 -4.89 5.15 11.34
C GLU A 18 -6.34 5.51 11.04
N ALA A 19 -6.63 6.76 10.71
CA ALA A 19 -7.95 7.18 10.26
C ALA A 19 -8.30 6.65 8.85
N ILE A 20 -7.29 6.29 8.05
CA ILE A 20 -7.46 5.73 6.71
C ILE A 20 -7.79 4.23 6.82
N GLN A 21 -8.86 3.81 6.15
CA GLN A 21 -9.28 2.39 6.13
C GLN A 21 -8.40 1.52 5.23
N ASP A 22 -7.80 2.15 4.22
CA ASP A 22 -6.86 1.56 3.27
C ASP A 22 -5.49 1.34 3.93
N ILE A 23 -4.73 0.39 3.37
CA ILE A 23 -3.37 0.13 3.85
C ILE A 23 -2.49 1.30 3.47
N VAL A 24 -1.71 1.78 4.43
CA VAL A 24 -0.65 2.74 4.22
C VAL A 24 0.61 2.15 4.82
N PHE A 25 1.68 2.07 4.03
CA PHE A 25 2.99 1.63 4.49
C PHE A 25 4.10 2.49 3.92
N PHE A 26 5.26 2.47 4.59
CA PHE A 26 6.50 3.02 4.07
C PHE A 26 7.62 1.99 4.21
N LYS A 27 8.36 1.81 3.12
CA LYS A 27 9.57 0.99 3.06
C LYS A 27 10.78 1.85 2.80
N ASN A 28 11.92 1.48 3.38
CA ASN A 28 13.21 2.04 2.98
C ASN A 28 13.66 1.45 1.61
N PRO A 29 14.76 1.94 1.01
CA PRO A 29 15.24 1.45 -0.29
C PRO A 29 15.67 -0.02 -0.29
N ASN A 30 15.92 -0.62 0.88
CA ASN A 30 16.23 -2.05 1.01
C ASN A 30 14.95 -2.91 1.07
N GLY A 31 13.76 -2.30 1.02
CA GLY A 31 12.47 -2.98 1.10
C GLY A 31 11.98 -3.27 2.51
N GLU A 32 12.64 -2.73 3.54
CA GLU A 32 12.25 -2.97 4.94
C GLU A 32 11.10 -2.03 5.33
N TYR A 33 10.04 -2.58 5.94
CA TYR A 33 8.92 -1.79 6.44
C TYR A 33 9.34 -0.96 7.66
N LEU A 34 9.37 0.37 7.52
CA LEU A 34 9.65 1.28 8.64
C LEU A 34 8.38 1.93 9.20
N PHE A 35 7.25 1.75 8.52
CA PHE A 35 5.94 2.20 8.97
C PHE A 35 4.84 1.41 8.26
N ALA A 36 3.76 1.09 8.98
CA ALA A 36 2.50 0.66 8.42
C ALA A 36 1.36 0.99 9.41
N ASN A 37 0.14 1.19 8.90
CA ASN A 37 -1.05 1.39 9.72
C ASN A 37 -1.74 0.05 10.06
N HIS A 38 -2.66 0.06 11.03
CA HIS A 38 -3.40 -1.15 11.43
C HIS A 38 -4.30 -1.74 10.31
N ALA A 39 -4.51 -1.03 9.20
CA ALA A 39 -5.16 -1.59 8.03
C ALA A 39 -4.37 -2.73 7.39
N PHE A 40 -3.04 -2.72 7.51
CA PHE A 40 -2.18 -3.79 7.01
C PHE A 40 -2.54 -5.13 7.65
N GLU A 41 -2.69 -5.16 8.97
CA GLU A 41 -2.96 -6.38 9.74
C GLU A 41 -4.27 -7.05 9.35
N ARG A 42 -5.29 -6.23 9.01
CA ARG A 42 -6.61 -6.72 8.61
C ARG A 42 -6.60 -7.46 7.29
N LEU A 43 -5.74 -7.06 6.35
CA LEU A 43 -5.72 -7.64 5.01
C LEU A 43 -4.73 -8.79 4.89
N TYR A 44 -3.50 -8.59 5.38
CA TYR A 44 -2.42 -9.56 5.20
C TYR A 44 -2.28 -10.55 6.36
N GLY A 45 -3.01 -10.34 7.47
CA GLY A 45 -3.01 -11.28 8.61
C GLY A 45 -1.73 -11.29 9.45
N TYR A 46 -0.72 -10.48 9.10
CA TYR A 46 0.48 -10.26 9.91
C TYR A 46 0.30 -9.05 10.82
N THR A 47 0.76 -9.16 12.06
CA THR A 47 0.78 -8.01 12.97
C THR A 47 1.86 -7.02 12.55
N LEU A 48 1.69 -5.74 12.90
CA LEU A 48 2.71 -4.71 12.66
C LEU A 48 4.06 -5.12 13.28
N GLU A 49 4.04 -5.72 14.47
CA GLU A 49 5.23 -6.20 15.17
C GLU A 49 5.98 -7.29 14.38
N GLN A 50 5.26 -8.09 13.59
CA GLN A 50 5.86 -9.14 12.76
C GLN A 50 6.54 -8.59 11.52
N ILE A 51 6.14 -7.42 11.02
CA ILE A 51 6.63 -6.86 9.75
C ILE A 51 7.58 -5.66 9.93
N MET A 52 7.51 -4.93 11.05
CA MET A 52 8.36 -3.77 11.25
C MET A 52 9.85 -4.15 11.26
N GLY A 53 10.64 -3.46 10.43
CA GLY A 53 12.06 -3.71 10.21
C GLY A 53 12.37 -4.89 9.29
N LYS A 54 11.36 -5.56 8.73
CA LYS A 54 11.54 -6.71 7.83
C LYS A 54 11.24 -6.37 6.39
N SER A 55 11.80 -7.14 5.47
CA SER A 55 11.45 -7.15 4.05
C SER A 55 10.36 -8.18 3.75
N ASP A 56 9.74 -8.08 2.56
CA ASP A 56 8.72 -9.05 2.12
C ASP A 56 9.23 -10.51 2.17
N TYR A 57 10.53 -10.73 1.91
CA TYR A 57 11.17 -12.05 1.89
C TYR A 57 11.20 -12.76 3.24
N GLU A 58 11.01 -12.04 4.34
CA GLU A 58 11.10 -12.63 5.68
C GLU A 58 9.76 -13.17 6.19
N PHE A 59 8.66 -12.84 5.54
CA PHE A 59 7.33 -13.27 5.97
C PHE A 59 6.41 -13.75 4.85
N LEU A 60 6.70 -13.44 3.59
CA LEU A 60 5.99 -13.97 2.42
C LEU A 60 6.74 -15.14 1.78
N VAL A 61 6.02 -15.93 0.97
CA VAL A 61 6.65 -16.92 0.11
C VAL A 61 7.46 -16.23 -0.99
N LYS A 62 8.52 -16.89 -1.48
CA LYS A 62 9.49 -16.28 -2.39
C LYS A 62 8.86 -15.62 -3.62
N ASP A 63 7.92 -16.28 -4.27
CA ASP A 63 7.32 -15.76 -5.51
C ASP A 63 6.49 -14.49 -5.27
N GLU A 64 5.81 -14.39 -4.12
CA GLU A 64 5.09 -13.19 -3.70
C GLU A 64 6.06 -12.07 -3.30
N ALA A 65 7.10 -12.41 -2.54
CA ALA A 65 8.13 -11.46 -2.16
C ALA A 65 8.83 -10.85 -3.39
N ASP A 66 9.22 -11.68 -4.36
CA ASP A 66 9.80 -11.25 -5.64
C ASP A 66 8.85 -10.29 -6.38
N TYR A 67 7.56 -10.62 -6.42
CA TYR A 67 6.54 -9.79 -7.04
C TYR A 67 6.42 -8.41 -6.39
N PHE A 68 6.30 -8.34 -5.05
CA PHE A 68 6.15 -7.07 -4.36
C PHE A 68 7.42 -6.22 -4.40
N ALA A 69 8.57 -6.84 -4.14
CA ALA A 69 9.87 -6.18 -4.17
C ALA A 69 10.23 -5.66 -5.56
N GLY A 70 9.92 -6.43 -6.62
CA GLY A 70 10.10 -5.99 -8.00
C GLY A 70 9.27 -4.73 -8.31
N ARG A 71 7.99 -4.72 -7.92
CA ARG A 71 7.13 -3.54 -8.12
C ARG A 71 7.54 -2.34 -7.27
N ASP A 72 8.07 -2.56 -6.07
CA ASP A 72 8.62 -1.48 -5.23
C ASP A 72 9.84 -0.87 -5.91
N LYS A 73 10.73 -1.71 -6.46
CA LYS A 73 11.88 -1.27 -7.22
C LYS A 73 11.50 -0.48 -8.47
N ASP A 74 10.57 -1.00 -9.27
CA ASP A 74 10.09 -0.30 -10.47
C ASP A 74 9.52 1.08 -10.14
N ALA A 75 8.76 1.20 -9.04
CA ALA A 75 8.20 2.48 -8.60
C ALA A 75 9.27 3.46 -8.11
N MET A 76 10.30 2.96 -7.41
CA MET A 76 11.44 3.76 -6.98
C MET A 76 12.29 4.25 -8.17
N GLU A 77 12.50 3.40 -9.18
CA GLU A 77 13.25 3.73 -10.40
C GLU A 77 12.49 4.69 -11.32
N ALA A 78 11.15 4.61 -11.35
CA ALA A 78 10.32 5.54 -12.12
C ALA A 78 10.43 7.00 -11.64
N GLY A 79 10.72 7.21 -10.35
CA GLY A 79 10.85 8.55 -9.76
C GLY A 79 9.52 9.33 -9.62
N GLU A 80 8.40 8.73 -10.01
CA GLU A 80 7.05 9.30 -9.92
C GLU A 80 6.03 8.25 -9.42
N PRO A 81 4.84 8.67 -8.95
CA PRO A 81 3.82 7.75 -8.48
C PRO A 81 3.39 6.74 -9.55
N THR A 82 3.44 5.46 -9.22
CA THR A 82 2.92 4.37 -10.06
C THR A 82 1.61 3.84 -9.50
N ARG A 83 0.71 3.39 -10.39
CA ARG A 83 -0.60 2.82 -10.03
C ARG A 83 -0.77 1.47 -10.70
N SER A 84 -1.35 0.52 -9.97
CA SER A 84 -1.71 -0.78 -10.50
C SER A 84 -2.95 -1.35 -9.83
N GLU A 85 -3.71 -2.12 -10.58
CA GLU A 85 -4.85 -2.89 -10.05
C GLU A 85 -4.55 -4.38 -10.16
N ALA A 86 -4.93 -5.15 -9.14
CA ALA A 86 -4.80 -6.59 -9.13
C ALA A 86 -6.06 -7.23 -8.56
N TRP A 87 -6.58 -8.23 -9.25
CA TRP A 87 -7.62 -9.11 -8.72
C TRP A 87 -6.97 -10.26 -7.98
N GLN A 88 -7.45 -10.52 -6.77
CA GLN A 88 -6.98 -11.58 -5.89
C GLN A 88 -8.19 -12.34 -5.35
N VAL A 89 -7.99 -13.62 -5.04
CA VAL A 89 -9.01 -14.41 -4.35
C VAL A 89 -8.68 -14.37 -2.88
N ASN A 90 -9.64 -13.93 -2.07
CA ASN A 90 -9.53 -13.98 -0.62
C ASN A 90 -9.57 -15.44 -0.18
N GLU A 91 -8.48 -15.96 0.37
CA GLU A 91 -8.36 -17.39 0.70
C GLU A 91 -9.37 -17.85 1.77
N LEU A 92 -9.78 -16.95 2.68
CA LEU A 92 -10.71 -17.26 3.76
C LEU A 92 -12.17 -17.29 3.29
N THR A 93 -12.55 -16.40 2.38
CA THR A 93 -13.94 -16.22 1.97
C THR A 93 -14.24 -16.74 0.56
N GLY A 94 -13.21 -17.01 -0.24
CA GLY A 94 -13.33 -17.35 -1.67
C GLY A 94 -13.78 -16.19 -2.56
N ALA A 95 -13.97 -14.99 -2.00
CA ALA A 95 -14.41 -13.82 -2.74
C ALA A 95 -13.31 -13.30 -3.69
N GLN A 96 -13.70 -12.87 -4.88
CA GLN A 96 -12.81 -12.10 -5.75
C GLN A 96 -12.78 -10.65 -5.29
N GLU A 97 -11.60 -10.17 -4.93
CA GLU A 97 -11.36 -8.81 -4.48
C GLU A 97 -10.40 -8.10 -5.44
N CYS A 98 -10.68 -6.84 -5.73
CA CYS A 98 -9.83 -5.98 -6.55
C CYS A 98 -9.13 -4.97 -5.65
N TYR A 99 -7.80 -4.96 -5.71
CA TYR A 99 -6.97 -4.00 -4.99
C TYR A 99 -6.29 -3.05 -5.95
N GLU A 100 -6.49 -1.77 -5.72
CA GLU A 100 -5.71 -0.70 -6.31
C GLU A 100 -4.52 -0.40 -5.40
N THR A 101 -3.33 -0.41 -5.97
CA THR A 101 -2.08 -0.07 -5.28
C THR A 101 -1.46 1.16 -5.92
N ILE A 102 -1.14 2.16 -5.11
CA ILE A 102 -0.36 3.33 -5.50
C ILE A 102 0.96 3.27 -4.75
N LYS A 103 2.07 3.40 -5.48
CA LYS A 103 3.43 3.40 -4.95
C LYS A 103 4.10 4.71 -5.34
N THR A 104 4.45 5.51 -4.34
CA THR A 104 5.04 6.84 -4.51
C THR A 104 6.45 6.87 -3.93
N PRO A 105 7.50 7.11 -4.73
CA PRO A 105 8.85 7.28 -4.22
C PRO A 105 8.92 8.52 -3.33
N VAL A 106 9.68 8.41 -2.24
CA VAL A 106 9.87 9.49 -1.27
C VAL A 106 11.31 9.96 -1.34
N PHE A 107 11.49 11.26 -1.49
CA PHE A 107 12.79 11.91 -1.54
C PHE A 107 12.97 12.81 -0.32
N SER A 108 14.20 12.91 0.17
CA SER A 108 14.60 13.91 1.16
C SER A 108 14.56 15.31 0.56
N GLU A 109 14.70 16.34 1.41
CA GLU A 109 14.82 17.74 0.94
C GLU A 109 16.02 17.94 -0.01
N ASP A 110 17.07 17.12 0.14
CA ASP A 110 18.26 17.13 -0.72
C ASP A 110 18.08 16.33 -2.02
N GLY A 111 16.89 15.79 -2.27
CA GLY A 111 16.56 15.01 -3.47
C GLY A 111 17.06 13.56 -3.45
N GLN A 112 17.51 13.04 -2.31
CA GLN A 112 17.92 11.64 -2.19
C GLN A 112 16.70 10.75 -1.98
N LEU A 113 16.61 9.62 -2.70
CA LEU A 113 15.57 8.63 -2.49
C LEU A 113 15.73 8.01 -1.09
N ILE A 114 14.72 8.21 -0.24
CA ILE A 114 14.70 7.67 1.13
C ILE A 114 13.76 6.46 1.28
N GLY A 115 13.00 6.12 0.24
CA GLY A 115 12.13 4.95 0.24
C GLY A 115 10.88 5.13 -0.60
N LEU A 116 9.81 4.45 -0.19
CA LEU A 116 8.55 4.37 -0.92
C LEU A 116 7.37 4.37 0.05
N VAL A 117 6.36 5.19 -0.23
CA VAL A 117 5.02 5.06 0.39
C VAL A 117 4.14 4.23 -0.52
N GLY A 118 3.52 3.19 0.04
CA GLY A 118 2.49 2.40 -0.63
C GLY A 118 1.12 2.62 0.00
N VAL A 119 0.11 2.76 -0.86
CA VAL A 119 -1.30 2.76 -0.47
C VAL A 119 -2.02 1.63 -1.19
N VAL A 120 -2.70 0.75 -0.45
CA VAL A 120 -3.48 -0.37 -1.03
C VAL A 120 -4.93 -0.23 -0.63
N LYS A 121 -5.80 -0.08 -1.63
CA LYS A 121 -7.22 0.16 -1.49
C LYS A 121 -8.03 -0.97 -2.10
N ASN A 122 -9.00 -1.48 -1.35
CA ASN A 122 -9.99 -2.41 -1.90
C ASN A 122 -11.02 -1.62 -2.75
N VAL A 123 -10.99 -1.83 -4.06
CA VAL A 123 -11.88 -1.17 -5.04
C VAL A 123 -12.96 -2.12 -5.59
N THR A 124 -13.12 -3.31 -5.00
CA THR A 124 -14.04 -4.36 -5.47
C THR A 124 -15.46 -3.83 -5.70
N LYS A 125 -16.03 -3.13 -4.72
CA LYS A 125 -17.40 -2.58 -4.81
C LYS A 125 -17.53 -1.55 -5.94
N ILE A 126 -16.49 -0.77 -6.18
CA ILE A 126 -16.46 0.24 -7.24
C ILE A 126 -16.45 -0.46 -8.60
N LYS A 127 -15.57 -1.44 -8.79
CA LYS A 127 -15.48 -2.21 -10.04
C LYS A 127 -16.76 -2.99 -10.36
N GLN A 128 -17.36 -3.62 -9.35
CA GLN A 128 -18.64 -4.31 -9.51
C GLN A 128 -19.76 -3.36 -9.93
N ALA A 129 -19.84 -2.17 -9.32
CA ALA A 129 -20.83 -1.16 -9.70
C ALA A 129 -20.61 -0.64 -11.14
N GLU A 130 -19.35 -0.39 -11.53
CA GLU A 130 -18.99 0.01 -12.89
C GLU A 130 -19.39 -1.05 -13.93
N GLU A 131 -19.22 -2.34 -13.61
CA GLU A 131 -19.60 -3.43 -14.51
C GLU A 131 -21.11 -3.56 -14.69
N VAL A 132 -21.89 -3.38 -13.62
CA VAL A 132 -23.36 -3.33 -13.70
C VAL A 132 -23.80 -2.17 -14.59
N LEU A 133 -23.23 -0.98 -14.41
CA LEU A 133 -23.55 0.18 -15.25
C LEU A 133 -23.13 -0.02 -16.72
N ARG A 134 -21.99 -0.70 -16.96
CA ARG A 134 -21.52 -1.01 -18.30
C ARG A 134 -22.44 -2.00 -19.02
N SER A 135 -22.87 -3.06 -18.34
CA SER A 135 -23.77 -4.07 -18.93
C SER A 135 -25.17 -3.53 -19.24
N GLN A 136 -25.67 -2.56 -18.46
CA GLN A 136 -26.92 -1.86 -18.76
C GLN A 136 -26.80 -0.98 -20.01
N LYS A 137 -25.69 -0.25 -20.19
CA LYS A 137 -25.47 0.63 -21.36
C LYS A 137 -25.22 -0.10 -22.68
N VAL A 138 -24.87 -1.38 -22.63
CA VAL A 138 -24.65 -2.21 -23.84
C VAL A 138 -25.95 -2.90 -24.30
N SER A 139 -26.99 -2.89 -23.46
CA SER A 139 -28.28 -3.53 -23.76
C SER A 139 -29.33 -2.56 -24.33
N ASP A 140 -28.99 -1.28 -24.52
CA ASP A 140 -29.75 -0.23 -25.22
C ASP A 140 -29.11 0.09 -26.58
#